data_AF-A0A2N1D561-F1
#
_entry.id   AF-A0A2N1D561-F1
#
_cell.length_a   1.000
_cell.length_b   1.000
_cell.length_c   1.000
_cell.angle_alpha   90.00
_cell.angle_beta   90.00
_cell.angle_gamma   90.00
#
_symmetry.space_group_name_H-M   'P 1'
#
loop_
_entity.id
_entity.type
_entity.pdbx_description
1 polymer ?
#
loop_
_entity_poly.entity_id
_entity_poly.type
_entity_poly.pdbx_seq_one_letter_code
_entity_poly.pdbx_strand_id
1 'polypeptide(L)'
;MKFLYASFLLLSLSHFSFASQPNIRDAIKEDYENHLKSLFVYFHQNPELSMGEVKTAKRIAQELKGVGFDVFEGIGQTGIVAILKNGNGPTVMMRADMDGLPIKEDSGLAYASTVEQVDPITDELRPVMHACGHDVHITGLVGTARYMQKN
;
A
#
# COMPACT_ATOMS: atom_id res chain seq x y z
N MET A 1 42.40 55.85 32.98
CA MET A 1 42.51 54.55 32.29
C MET A 1 41.28 53.71 32.62
N LYS A 2 40.30 53.61 31.71
CA LYS A 2 39.11 52.75 31.84
C LYS A 2 39.03 51.92 30.56
N PHE A 3 39.30 50.62 30.66
CA PHE A 3 39.12 49.67 29.57
C PHE A 3 37.66 49.17 29.60
N LEU A 4 36.90 49.47 28.54
CA LEU A 4 35.59 48.85 28.28
C LEU A 4 35.84 47.49 27.60
N TYR A 5 35.39 46.40 28.22
CA TYR A 5 35.31 45.09 27.58
C TYR A 5 33.95 44.96 26.89
N ALA A 6 33.96 44.84 25.56
CA ALA A 6 32.78 44.52 24.77
C ALA A 6 32.59 43.00 24.74
N SER A 7 31.51 42.52 25.33
CA SER A 7 31.13 41.10 25.33
C SER A 7 30.46 40.77 23.99
N PHE A 8 31.14 40.01 23.13
CA PHE A 8 30.59 39.50 21.88
C PHE A 8 29.74 38.27 22.17
N LEU A 9 28.40 38.43 22.11
CA LEU A 9 27.45 37.33 22.22
C LEU A 9 27.36 36.63 20.85
N LEU A 10 28.07 35.52 20.68
CA LEU A 10 27.97 34.65 19.50
C LEU A 10 26.64 33.87 19.57
N LEU A 11 25.59 34.40 18.92
CA LEU A 11 24.40 33.62 18.60
C LEU A 11 24.78 32.57 17.55
N SER A 12 24.92 31.32 17.95
CA SER A 12 24.98 30.19 17.02
C SER A 12 23.59 30.00 16.41
N LEU A 13 23.35 30.55 15.21
CA LEU A 13 22.21 30.14 14.40
C LEU A 13 22.42 28.68 13.97
N SER A 14 21.82 27.76 14.72
CA SER A 14 21.60 26.39 14.27
C SER A 14 20.74 26.44 13.01
N HIS A 15 21.39 26.30 11.86
CA HIS A 15 20.72 26.16 10.57
C HIS A 15 20.02 24.81 10.56
N PHE A 16 18.71 24.81 10.82
CA PHE A 16 17.86 23.68 10.44
C PHE A 16 17.80 23.67 8.92
N SER A 17 18.64 22.83 8.30
CA SER A 17 18.47 22.48 6.90
C SER A 17 17.15 21.72 6.77
N PHE A 18 16.10 22.41 6.33
CA PHE A 18 14.95 21.75 5.75
C PHE A 18 15.44 21.07 4.46
N ALA A 19 15.74 19.78 4.54
CA ALA A 19 15.90 18.99 3.33
C ALA A 19 14.59 19.12 2.54
N SER A 20 14.70 19.53 1.27
CA SER A 20 13.58 19.50 0.34
C SER A 20 13.05 18.08 0.29
N GLN A 21 11.86 17.84 0.86
CA GLN A 21 11.17 16.57 0.69
C GLN A 21 11.04 16.30 -0.83
N PRO A 22 11.40 15.10 -1.31
CA PRO A 22 11.18 14.78 -2.72
C PRO A 22 9.70 15.02 -3.05
N ASN A 23 9.45 15.59 -4.22
CA ASN A 23 8.08 15.79 -4.69
C ASN A 23 7.34 14.45 -4.60
N ILE A 24 6.19 14.41 -3.92
CA ILE A 24 5.41 13.17 -3.74
C ILE A 24 5.15 12.45 -5.07
N ARG A 25 5.01 13.20 -6.18
CA ARG A 25 4.85 12.61 -7.52
C ARG A 25 6.08 11.83 -7.97
N ASP A 26 7.28 12.34 -7.68
CA ASP A 26 8.52 11.66 -8.05
C ASP A 26 8.72 10.41 -7.18
N ALA A 27 8.44 10.51 -5.87
CA ALA A 27 8.50 9.38 -4.96
C ALA A 27 7.50 8.25 -5.35
N ILE A 28 6.27 8.62 -5.73
CA ILE A 28 5.27 7.66 -6.22
C ILE A 28 5.72 7.03 -7.54
N LYS A 29 6.24 7.85 -8.48
CA LYS A 29 6.72 7.35 -9.76
C LYS A 29 7.86 6.35 -9.57
N GLU A 30 8.81 6.65 -8.70
CA GLU A 30 9.92 5.75 -8.36
C GLU A 30 9.40 4.43 -7.75
N ASP A 31 8.48 4.48 -6.79
CA ASP A 31 7.92 3.28 -6.18
C ASP A 31 7.08 2.45 -7.17
N TYR A 32 6.42 3.12 -8.13
CA TYR A 32 5.68 2.45 -9.20
C TYR A 32 6.60 1.63 -10.10
N GLU A 33 7.69 2.23 -10.60
CA GLU A 33 8.64 1.54 -11.47
C GLU A 33 9.37 0.40 -10.75
N ASN A 34 9.65 0.58 -9.46
CA ASN A 34 10.44 -0.39 -8.68
C ASN A 34 9.60 -1.52 -8.06
N HIS A 35 8.33 -1.29 -7.74
CA HIS A 35 7.53 -2.24 -6.96
C HIS A 35 6.05 -2.28 -7.32
N LEU A 36 5.35 -1.15 -7.36
CA LEU A 36 3.88 -1.17 -7.43
C LEU A 36 3.36 -1.71 -8.76
N LYS A 37 4.07 -1.50 -9.87
CA LYS A 37 3.68 -2.08 -11.16
C LYS A 37 3.70 -3.60 -11.15
N SER A 38 4.75 -4.22 -10.60
CA SER A 38 4.85 -5.67 -10.53
C SER A 38 3.87 -6.26 -9.51
N LEU A 39 3.59 -5.53 -8.42
CA LEU A 39 2.57 -5.88 -7.45
C LEU A 39 1.15 -5.85 -8.07
N PHE A 40 0.82 -4.81 -8.83
CA PHE A 40 -0.44 -4.73 -9.58
C PHE A 40 -0.58 -5.92 -10.53
N VAL A 41 0.43 -6.19 -11.36
CA VAL A 41 0.42 -7.32 -12.31
C VAL A 41 0.23 -8.64 -11.56
N TYR A 42 0.89 -8.82 -10.42
CA TYR A 42 0.69 -10.00 -9.59
C TYR A 42 -0.77 -10.16 -9.15
N PHE A 43 -1.40 -9.11 -8.62
CA PHE A 43 -2.80 -9.21 -8.19
C PHE A 43 -3.74 -9.45 -9.36
N HIS A 44 -3.53 -8.76 -10.48
CA HIS A 44 -4.33 -8.95 -11.70
C HIS A 44 -4.28 -10.40 -12.22
N GLN A 45 -3.11 -11.03 -12.16
CA GLN A 45 -2.90 -12.42 -12.58
C GLN A 45 -3.37 -13.47 -11.57
N ASN A 46 -3.59 -13.07 -10.31
CA ASN A 46 -3.95 -13.98 -9.22
C ASN A 46 -5.22 -13.51 -8.50
N PRO A 47 -6.32 -13.24 -9.22
CA PRO A 47 -7.55 -12.81 -8.58
C PRO A 47 -8.18 -13.99 -7.83
N GLU A 48 -8.91 -13.68 -6.78
CA GLU A 48 -9.69 -14.65 -6.01
C GLU A 48 -11.12 -14.12 -5.82
N LEU A 49 -12.11 -15.00 -5.89
CA LEU A 49 -13.53 -14.69 -5.72
C LEU A 49 -13.82 -14.16 -4.32
N SER A 50 -14.90 -13.40 -4.22
CA SER A 50 -15.41 -12.87 -2.96
C SER A 50 -15.52 -13.96 -1.88
N MET A 51 -15.08 -13.65 -0.67
CA MET A 51 -14.99 -14.56 0.49
C MET A 51 -13.93 -15.68 0.37
N GLY A 52 -13.17 -15.74 -0.73
CA GLY A 52 -12.15 -16.75 -1.02
C GLY A 52 -10.75 -16.19 -1.20
N GLU A 53 -10.49 -14.94 -0.82
CA GLU A 53 -9.29 -14.13 -1.12
C GLU A 53 -8.09 -14.45 -0.23
N VAL A 54 -7.82 -15.73 0.03
CA VAL A 54 -6.84 -16.18 1.02
C VAL A 54 -5.40 -15.78 0.63
N LYS A 55 -5.03 -15.94 -0.64
CA LYS A 55 -3.66 -15.61 -1.11
C LYS A 55 -3.48 -14.11 -1.25
N THR A 56 -4.50 -13.43 -1.76
CA THR A 56 -4.53 -11.97 -1.93
C THR A 56 -4.40 -11.29 -0.58
N ALA A 57 -5.21 -11.69 0.41
CA ALA A 57 -5.11 -11.20 1.78
C ALA A 57 -3.70 -11.43 2.36
N LYS A 58 -3.19 -12.65 2.28
CA LYS A 58 -1.85 -12.97 2.78
C LYS A 58 -0.76 -12.11 2.12
N ARG A 59 -0.86 -11.87 0.81
CA ARG A 59 0.10 -11.02 0.09
C ARG A 59 0.03 -9.58 0.58
N ILE A 60 -1.17 -8.99 0.70
CA ILE A 60 -1.34 -7.62 1.22
C ILE A 60 -0.77 -7.51 2.63
N ALA A 61 -1.06 -8.48 3.50
CA ALA A 61 -0.53 -8.50 4.87
C ALA A 61 1.01 -8.54 4.89
N GLN A 62 1.63 -9.31 3.99
CA GLN A 62 3.10 -9.33 3.85
C GLN A 62 3.66 -7.98 3.41
N GLU A 63 3.04 -7.31 2.42
CA GLU A 63 3.45 -5.97 1.97
C GLU A 63 3.40 -4.95 3.12
N LEU A 64 2.29 -4.92 3.87
CA LEU A 64 2.07 -3.98 4.97
C LEU A 64 2.98 -4.26 6.18
N LYS A 65 3.19 -5.54 6.54
CA LYS A 65 4.16 -5.93 7.57
C LYS A 65 5.58 -5.58 7.16
N GLY A 66 5.92 -5.79 5.89
CA GLY A 66 7.25 -5.52 5.34
C GLY A 66 7.66 -4.04 5.43
N VAL A 67 6.68 -3.13 5.48
CA VAL A 67 6.92 -1.71 5.73
C VAL A 67 6.65 -1.29 7.18
N GLY A 68 6.43 -2.21 8.11
CA GLY A 68 6.43 -1.91 9.55
C GLY A 68 5.09 -1.42 10.12
N PHE A 69 3.96 -1.75 9.48
CA PHE A 69 2.64 -1.61 10.10
C PHE A 69 2.39 -2.74 11.11
N ASP A 70 1.62 -2.45 12.16
CA ASP A 70 1.01 -3.48 13.01
C ASP A 70 -0.17 -4.09 12.24
N VAL A 71 -0.01 -5.33 11.75
CA VAL A 71 -0.99 -5.98 10.87
C VAL A 71 -1.75 -7.09 11.58
N PHE A 72 -3.08 -7.03 11.49
CA PHE A 72 -4.04 -7.99 12.01
C PHE A 72 -4.74 -8.67 10.83
N GLU A 73 -4.61 -9.99 10.73
CA GLU A 73 -5.20 -10.82 9.67
C GLU A 73 -6.38 -11.64 10.22
N GLY A 74 -7.19 -12.21 9.34
CA GLY A 74 -8.26 -13.14 9.73
C GLY A 74 -9.55 -12.46 10.18
N ILE A 75 -9.71 -11.16 9.95
CA ILE A 75 -10.88 -10.40 10.38
C ILE A 75 -12.02 -10.72 9.42
N GLY A 76 -13.01 -11.48 9.88
CA GLY A 76 -14.06 -11.96 8.98
C GLY A 76 -13.50 -12.84 7.85
N GLN A 77 -12.58 -13.75 8.18
CA GLN A 77 -11.87 -14.68 7.28
C GLN A 77 -10.68 -14.06 6.54
N THR A 78 -10.90 -13.23 5.53
CA THR A 78 -9.82 -12.68 4.67
C THR A 78 -9.51 -11.21 4.95
N GLY A 79 -10.31 -10.55 5.79
CA GLY A 79 -10.11 -9.14 6.13
C GLY A 79 -8.81 -8.88 6.89
N ILE A 80 -8.22 -7.72 6.60
CA ILE A 80 -6.98 -7.23 7.19
C ILE A 80 -7.20 -5.83 7.74
N VAL A 81 -6.66 -5.56 8.92
CA VAL A 81 -6.51 -4.21 9.46
C VAL A 81 -5.03 -3.99 9.73
N ALA A 82 -4.50 -2.86 9.25
CA ALA A 82 -3.11 -2.48 9.47
C ALA A 82 -3.08 -1.08 10.11
N ILE A 83 -2.28 -0.93 11.17
CA ILE A 83 -2.20 0.30 11.95
C ILE A 83 -0.77 0.85 11.87
N LEU A 84 -0.66 2.12 11.48
CA LEU A 84 0.56 2.91 11.60
C LEU A 84 0.36 3.97 12.68
N LYS A 85 1.20 3.94 13.72
CA LYS A 85 1.21 4.94 14.79
C LYS A 85 2.25 6.02 14.47
N ASN A 86 1.81 7.28 14.38
CA ASN A 86 2.68 8.41 14.07
C ASN A 86 2.44 9.60 15.02
N GLY A 87 2.64 9.37 16.33
CA GLY A 87 2.48 10.40 17.36
C GLY A 87 1.02 10.80 17.64
N ASN A 88 0.85 11.91 18.35
CA ASN A 88 -0.47 12.45 18.69
C ASN A 88 -1.04 13.23 17.50
N GLY A 89 -2.31 13.00 17.18
CA GLY A 89 -3.00 13.74 16.12
C GLY A 89 -4.31 13.08 15.71
N PRO A 90 -4.97 13.61 14.67
CA PRO A 90 -6.17 13.00 14.09
C PRO A 90 -5.88 11.58 13.57
N THR A 91 -6.88 10.70 13.64
CA THR A 91 -6.83 9.36 13.03
C THR A 91 -7.52 9.39 11.67
N VAL A 92 -6.89 8.78 10.66
CA VAL A 92 -7.42 8.66 9.30
C VAL A 92 -7.48 7.17 8.93
N MET A 93 -8.54 6.76 8.23
CA MET A 93 -8.70 5.41 7.71
C MET A 93 -8.73 5.43 6.19
N MET A 94 -8.01 4.49 5.58
CA MET A 94 -8.07 4.16 4.17
C MET A 94 -8.58 2.74 4.02
N ARG A 95 -9.37 2.49 2.97
CA ARG A 95 -9.98 1.19 2.71
C ARG A 95 -9.82 0.85 1.24
N ALA A 96 -9.45 -0.41 0.96
CA ALA A 96 -9.48 -1.03 -0.36
C ALA A 96 -10.17 -2.39 -0.25
N ASP A 97 -11.05 -2.70 -1.19
CA ASP A 97 -11.53 -4.06 -1.49
C ASP A 97 -10.50 -4.82 -2.32
N MET A 98 -10.57 -6.15 -2.28
CA MET A 98 -9.54 -7.03 -2.85
C MET A 98 -10.06 -8.21 -3.68
N ASP A 99 -11.38 -8.37 -3.82
CA ASP A 99 -11.97 -9.52 -4.49
C ASP A 99 -12.05 -9.36 -6.01
N GLY A 100 -12.00 -10.49 -6.71
CA GLY A 100 -12.28 -10.64 -8.13
C GLY A 100 -13.74 -11.04 -8.38
N LEU A 101 -14.12 -11.05 -9.66
CA LEU A 101 -15.46 -11.43 -10.13
C LEU A 101 -15.40 -12.73 -10.94
N PRO A 102 -16.50 -13.51 -10.97
CA PRO A 102 -16.60 -14.78 -11.71
C PRO A 102 -16.77 -14.55 -13.22
N ILE A 103 -15.80 -13.87 -13.83
CA ILE A 103 -15.79 -13.42 -15.22
C ILE A 103 -14.52 -13.95 -15.88
N LYS A 104 -14.66 -14.54 -17.06
CA LYS A 104 -13.51 -14.87 -17.91
C LYS A 104 -12.94 -13.58 -18.48
N GLU A 105 -11.66 -13.33 -18.25
CA GLU A 105 -10.99 -12.18 -18.82
C GLU A 105 -10.86 -12.28 -20.34
N ASP A 106 -11.16 -11.19 -21.03
CA ASP A 106 -11.05 -11.04 -22.49
C ASP A 106 -10.37 -9.71 -22.87
N SER A 107 -9.41 -9.28 -22.04
CA SER A 107 -8.71 -8.00 -22.22
C SER A 107 -7.63 -8.04 -23.30
N GLY A 108 -7.11 -9.24 -23.62
CA GLY A 108 -5.94 -9.43 -24.49
C GLY A 108 -4.61 -8.99 -23.87
N LEU A 109 -4.59 -8.62 -22.58
CA LEU A 109 -3.36 -8.22 -21.90
C LEU A 109 -2.41 -9.41 -21.72
N ALA A 110 -1.10 -9.15 -21.82
CA ALA A 110 -0.07 -10.18 -21.61
C ALA A 110 -0.09 -10.79 -20.19
N TYR A 111 -0.75 -10.11 -19.25
CA TYR A 111 -0.93 -10.52 -17.87
C TYR A 111 -2.40 -10.76 -17.51
N ALA A 112 -3.26 -11.03 -18.50
CA ALA A 112 -4.64 -11.42 -18.26
C ALA A 112 -4.71 -12.65 -17.34
N SER A 113 -5.67 -12.65 -16.43
CA SER A 113 -5.98 -13.78 -15.55
C SER A 113 -6.40 -15.01 -16.37
N THR A 114 -5.87 -16.16 -15.94
CA THR A 114 -6.30 -17.49 -16.40
C THR A 114 -6.79 -18.34 -15.23
N VAL A 115 -7.00 -17.72 -14.07
CA VAL A 115 -7.37 -18.40 -12.83
C VAL A 115 -8.81 -18.90 -12.90
N GLU A 116 -9.00 -20.13 -12.44
CA GLU A 116 -10.30 -20.68 -12.07
C GLU A 116 -10.32 -21.01 -10.57
N GLN A 117 -11.45 -20.75 -9.92
CA GLN A 117 -11.64 -21.00 -8.49
C GLN A 117 -13.04 -21.57 -8.26
N VAL A 118 -13.16 -22.49 -7.31
CA VAL A 118 -14.47 -22.94 -6.81
C VAL A 118 -15.08 -21.80 -5.99
N ASP A 119 -16.24 -21.33 -6.43
CA ASP A 119 -16.99 -20.26 -5.77
C ASP A 119 -17.45 -20.75 -4.38
N PRO A 120 -17.05 -20.08 -3.28
CA PRO A 120 -17.40 -20.50 -1.93
C PRO A 120 -18.91 -20.40 -1.61
N ILE A 121 -19.68 -19.70 -2.45
CA ILE A 121 -21.13 -19.51 -2.30
C ILE A 121 -21.90 -20.53 -3.13
N THR A 122 -21.46 -20.79 -4.37
CA THR A 122 -22.20 -21.64 -5.33
C THR A 122 -21.64 -23.06 -5.49
N ASP A 123 -20.42 -23.33 -5.01
CA ASP A 123 -19.67 -24.59 -5.18
C ASP A 123 -19.35 -24.93 -6.65
N GLU A 124 -19.45 -23.95 -7.55
CA GLU A 124 -19.13 -24.10 -8.96
C GLU A 124 -17.72 -23.61 -9.28
N LEU A 125 -17.03 -24.32 -10.18
CA LEU A 125 -15.77 -23.83 -10.74
C LEU A 125 -16.04 -22.66 -11.69
N ARG A 126 -15.47 -21.49 -11.41
CA ARG A 126 -15.65 -20.27 -12.21
C ARG A 126 -14.30 -19.66 -12.61
N PRO A 127 -14.18 -19.06 -13.81
CA PRO A 127 -13.05 -18.20 -14.13
C PRO A 127 -13.10 -16.94 -13.26
N VAL A 128 -11.95 -16.36 -12.95
CA VAL A 128 -11.85 -15.21 -12.03
C VAL A 128 -11.04 -14.09 -12.67
N MET A 129 -11.53 -12.86 -12.56
CA MET A 129 -10.87 -11.64 -13.06
C MET A 129 -11.09 -10.46 -12.11
N HIS A 130 -10.10 -9.59 -11.96
CA HIS A 130 -10.31 -8.25 -11.40
C HIS A 130 -10.95 -7.28 -12.41
N ALA A 131 -12.23 -7.50 -12.72
CA ALA A 131 -12.97 -6.66 -13.68
C ALA A 131 -13.45 -5.31 -13.08
N CYS A 132 -13.31 -5.10 -11.77
CA CYS A 132 -13.71 -3.87 -11.07
C CYS A 132 -12.52 -3.01 -10.57
N GLY A 133 -11.28 -3.45 -10.82
CA GLY A 133 -10.08 -2.70 -10.44
C GLY A 133 -9.65 -2.83 -8.97
N HIS A 134 -10.12 -3.84 -8.25
CA HIS A 134 -9.75 -4.04 -6.84
C HIS A 134 -8.25 -4.33 -6.64
N ASP A 135 -7.60 -4.93 -7.63
CA ASP A 135 -6.14 -5.03 -7.75
C ASP A 135 -5.42 -3.67 -7.78
N VAL A 136 -6.00 -2.67 -8.48
CA VAL A 136 -5.51 -1.29 -8.44
C VAL A 136 -5.73 -0.68 -7.06
N HIS A 137 -6.89 -0.90 -6.45
CA HIS A 137 -7.21 -0.36 -5.11
C HIS A 137 -6.21 -0.86 -4.05
N ILE A 138 -5.96 -2.17 -3.98
CA ILE A 138 -5.01 -2.74 -3.02
C ILE A 138 -3.57 -2.35 -3.32
N THR A 139 -3.18 -2.24 -4.59
CA THR A 139 -1.85 -1.74 -4.97
C THR A 139 -1.67 -0.30 -4.54
N GLY A 140 -2.67 0.55 -4.77
CA GLY A 140 -2.66 1.95 -4.33
C GLY A 140 -2.62 2.09 -2.81
N LEU A 141 -3.33 1.24 -2.08
CA LEU A 141 -3.28 1.20 -0.62
C LEU A 141 -1.86 0.85 -0.13
N VAL A 142 -1.23 -0.17 -0.72
CA VAL A 142 0.16 -0.55 -0.39
C VAL A 142 1.13 0.58 -0.71
N GLY A 143 1.02 1.22 -1.88
CA GLY A 143 1.85 2.39 -2.23
C GLY A 143 1.68 3.54 -1.24
N THR A 144 0.44 3.80 -0.81
CA THR A 144 0.17 4.82 0.22
C THR A 144 0.82 4.46 1.55
N ALA A 145 0.68 3.21 2.01
CA ALA A 145 1.30 2.73 3.25
C ALA A 145 2.84 2.85 3.21
N ARG A 146 3.45 2.48 2.08
CA ARG A 146 4.90 2.60 1.86
C ARG A 146 5.38 4.04 1.93
N TYR A 147 4.64 4.98 1.33
CA TYR A 147 4.98 6.39 1.39
C TYR A 147 4.79 6.97 2.81
N MET A 148 3.67 6.64 3.48
CA MET A 148 3.39 7.12 4.83
C MET A 148 4.39 6.61 5.87
N GLN A 149 4.94 5.40 5.73
CA GLN A 149 5.95 4.94 6.67
C GLN A 149 7.29 5.66 6.50
N LYS A 150 7.66 6.01 5.26
CA LYS A 150 8.96 6.65 4.98
C LYS A 150 9.04 8.09 5.51
N ASN A 151 7.92 8.70 5.90
CA ASN A 151 7.79 10.13 6.20
C ASN A 151 7.04 10.38 7.51
#